data_AF-A0A5J5EEZ4-F1
#
_entry.id   AF-A0A5J5EEZ4-F1
#
_cell.length_a   1.000
_cell.length_b   1.000
_cell.length_c   1.000
_cell.angle_alpha   90.00
_cell.angle_beta   90.00
_cell.angle_gamma   90.00
#
_symmetry.space_group_name_H-M   'P 1'
#
loop_
_entity.id
_entity.type
_entity.pdbx_description
1 polymer ?
#
loop_
_entity_poly.entity_id
_entity_poly.type
_entity_poly.pdbx_seq_one_letter_code
_entity_poly.pdbx_strand_id
1 'polypeptide(L)' 'MCGFEKTTYTLCGHSFRRLVTYCHFARNDPFHQCFGVQTTKRVVVVTDQKCPECLF' A
#
# COMPACT_ATOMS: atom_id res chain seq x y z
N MET A 1 11.11 3.39 9.89
CA MET A 1 10.05 2.43 9.52
C MET A 1 9.59 2.72 8.10
N CYS A 2 9.17 1.71 7.35
CA CYS A 2 8.53 1.92 6.05
C CYS A 2 7.09 2.42 6.25
N GLY A 3 6.71 3.40 5.43
CA GLY A 3 5.38 3.99 5.38
C GLY A 3 4.62 3.47 4.18
N PHE A 4 3.38 3.03 4.40
CA PHE A 4 2.52 2.48 3.36
C PHE A 4 1.22 3.26 3.26
N GLU A 5 0.69 3.36 2.05
CA GLU A 5 -0.68 3.78 1.78
C GLU A 5 -1.52 2.54 1.51
N LYS A 6 -2.71 2.47 2.13
CA LYS A 6 -3.69 1.41 1.91
C LYS A 6 -4.85 1.96 1.11
N THR A 7 -5.16 1.35 -0.02
CA THR A 7 -6.33 1.69 -0.84
C THR A 7 -7.32 0.55 -0.76
N THR A 8 -8.54 0.83 -0.29
CA THR A 8 -9.63 -0.16 -0.21
C THR A 8 -10.70 0.20 -1.24
N TYR A 9 -11.02 -0.74 -2.11
CA TYR A 9 -12.07 -0.59 -3.12
C TYR A 9 -13.36 -1.21 -2.58
N THR A 10 -14.37 -0.40 -2.27
CA THR A 10 -15.58 -0.90 -1.58
C THR A 10 -16.48 -1.73 -2.50
N LEU A 11 -16.39 -1.54 -3.82
CA LEU A 11 -17.19 -2.30 -4.81
C LEU A 11 -16.79 -3.77 -4.93
N CYS A 12 -15.50 -4.10 -4.72
CA CYS A 12 -14.99 -5.48 -4.74
C CYS A 12 -14.53 -5.97 -3.36
N GLY A 13 -14.41 -5.08 -2.37
CA GLY A 13 -13.85 -5.40 -1.05
C GLY A 13 -12.33 -5.59 -1.03
N HIS A 14 -11.65 -5.49 -2.16
CA HIS A 14 -10.19 -5.68 -2.24
C HIS A 14 -9.42 -4.49 -1.67
N SER A 15 -8.28 -4.78 -1.06
CA SER A 15 -7.39 -3.75 -0.52
C SER A 15 -5.96 -3.93 -1.00
N PHE A 16 -5.38 -2.82 -1.46
CA PHE A 16 -4.03 -2.75 -1.99
C PHE A 16 -3.18 -1.94 -1.04
N ARG A 17 -1.89 -2.26 -1.02
CA ARG A 17 -0.93 -1.53 -0.21
C ARG A 17 0.26 -1.11 -1.04
N ARG A 18 0.56 0.19 -1.03
CA ARG A 18 1.68 0.79 -1.76
C ARG A 18 2.68 1.36 -0.77
N LEU A 19 3.96 1.11 -1.01
CA LEU A 19 5.04 1.76 -0.26
C LEU A 19 5.13 3.23 -0.69
N VAL A 20 5.02 4.14 0.28
CA VAL A 20 5.09 5.60 0.07
C VAL A 20 6.29 6.24 0.75
N THR A 21 6.90 5.55 1.72
CA THR A 21 8.08 6.06 2.41
C THR A 21 9.00 4.91 2.76
N TYR A 22 10.26 5.00 2.34
CA TYR A 22 11.30 4.04 2.67
C TYR A 22 11.83 4.29 4.09
N CYS A 23 12.20 3.22 4.79
CA CYS A 23 12.91 3.35 6.06
C CYS A 23 14.37 3.80 5.85
N HIS A 24 15.08 4.15 6.92
CA HIS A 24 16.49 4.55 6.83
C HIS A 24 17.39 3.50 6.16
N PHE A 25 17.09 2.22 6.34
CA PHE A 25 17.85 1.11 5.78
C PHE A 25 17.52 0.81 4.30
N ALA A 26 16.40 1.34 3.80
CA ALA A 26 15.85 1.01 2.49
C ALA A 26 16.06 2.08 1.42
N ARG A 27 16.86 3.12 1.71
CA ARG A 27 16.97 4.33 0.86
C ARG A 27 17.42 4.05 -0.57
N ASN A 28 18.19 2.98 -0.79
CA ASN A 28 18.72 2.59 -2.10
C ASN A 28 18.35 1.16 -2.51
N ASP A 29 17.45 0.48 -1.80
CA ASP A 29 17.08 -0.90 -2.10
C ASP A 29 15.59 -0.97 -2.49
N PRO A 30 15.27 -1.05 -3.80
CA PRO A 30 13.90 -1.12 -4.29
C PRO A 30 13.16 -2.37 -3.78
N PHE A 31 13.90 -3.45 -3.48
CA PHE A 31 13.37 -4.73 -3.02
C PHE A 31 13.44 -4.89 -1.51
N HIS A 32 13.63 -3.79 -0.78
CA HIS A 32 13.79 -3.87 0.66
C HIS A 32 12.54 -4.43 1.33
N GLN A 33 12.66 -5.68 1.77
CA GLN A 33 11.66 -6.32 2.59
C GLN A 33 11.79 -5.81 4.03
N CYS A 34 11.02 -4.78 4.37
CA CYS A 34 11.03 -4.21 5.71
C CYS A 34 10.42 -5.20 6.71
N PHE A 35 11.27 -5.94 7.41
CA PHE A 35 10.89 -6.86 8.50
C PHE A 35 10.53 -6.13 9.82
N GLY A 36 10.85 -4.83 9.93
CA GLY A 36 10.45 -4.00 11.06
C GLY A 36 8.99 -3.54 11.00
N VAL A 37 8.52 -2.88 12.06
CA VAL A 37 7.16 -2.34 12.16
C VAL A 37 6.82 -1.46 10.94
N GLN A 38 5.68 -1.75 10.35
CA GLN A 38 5.19 -1.10 9.14
C GLN A 38 4.08 -0.12 9.53
N THR A 39 4.14 1.11 9.03
CA THR A 39 3.17 2.15 9.40
C THR A 39 2.27 2.47 8.22
N THR A 40 0.95 2.44 8.43
CA THR A 40 -0.01 2.94 7.44
C THR A 40 -0.11 4.45 7.60
N LYS A 41 0.39 5.19 6.61
CA LYS A 41 0.39 6.66 6.62
C LYS A 41 -0.93 7.23 6.16
N ARG A 42 -1.60 6.54 5.23
CA ARG A 42 -2.87 6.97 4.66
C ARG A 42 -3.73 5.77 4.32
N VAL A 43 -5.03 5.94 4.51
CA VAL A 43 -6.04 5.01 4.01
C VAL A 43 -6.90 5.78 3.01
N VAL A 44 -7.00 5.25 1.80
CA VAL A 44 -7.85 5.76 0.73
C VAL A 44 -8.98 4.76 0.52
N VAL A 45 -10.21 5.24 0.54
CA VAL A 45 -11.39 4.42 0.25
C VAL A 45 -11.93 4.85 -1.09
N VAL A 46 -11.99 3.92 -2.04
CA VAL A 46 -12.47 4.14 -3.40
C VAL A 46 -13.82 3.46 -3.52
N THR A 47 -14.86 4.24 -3.75
CA THR A 47 -16.25 3.75 -3.84
C THR A 47 -16.79 3.65 -5.25
N ASP A 48 -16.18 4.37 -6.18
CA ASP A 48 -16.69 4.53 -7.55
C ASP A 48 -16.00 3.60 -8.57
N GLN A 49 -14.86 3.01 -8.19
CA GLN A 49 -14.06 2.18 -9.09
C GLN A 49 -13.90 0.77 -8.56
N LYS A 50 -13.87 -0.20 -9.48
CA LYS A 50 -13.43 -1.57 -9.18
C LYS A 50 -11.91 -1.63 -9.19
N CYS A 51 -11.38 -2.51 -8.36
CA CYS A 51 -9.96 -2.80 -8.29
C CYS A 51 -9.44 -3.40 -9.62
N PRO A 52 -8.14 -3.21 -9.96
CA PRO A 52 -7.55 -3.73 -11.20
C PRO A 52 -7.69 -5.26 -11.33
N GLU A 53 -7.58 -6.00 -10.22
CA GLU A 53 -7.76 -7.46 -10.19
C GLU A 53 -9.20 -7.93 -10.47
N CYS A 54 -10.20 -7.05 -10.39
CA CYS A 54 -11.58 -7.39 -10.80
C CYS A 54 -11.90 -6.94 -12.22
N LEU A 55 -11.00 -6.21 -12.88
CA LEU A 55 -11.16 -5.77 -14.26
C LEU A 55 -10.46 -6.70 -15.25
N PHE A 56 -9.54 -7.54 -14.77
CA PHE A 56 -8.91 -8.65 -15.49
C PHE A 56 -9.52 -9.98 -15.05
#